data_AF-A0A9E1KAG8-F1
#
_entry.id   AF-A0A9E1KAG8-F1
#
_cell.length_a   1.000
_cell.length_b   1.000
_cell.length_c   1.000
_cell.angle_alpha   90.00
_cell.angle_beta   90.00
_cell.angle_gamma   90.00
#
_symmetry.space_group_name_H-M   'P 1'
#
loop_
_entity.id
_entity.type
_entity.pdbx_description
1 polymer ?
#
loop_
_entity_poly.entity_id
_entity_poly.type
_entity_poly.pdbx_seq_one_letter_code
_entity_poly.pdbx_strand_id
1 'polypeptide(L)'
;MTGVVVSNKMDKTIVVKVERRFAHPVFKKVVKTTKKYKVHDENNECVEGDFIRIQETRPLSKEKRWRLIDIVTKEKTLISEKVE
;
A
#
# COMPACT_ATOMS: atom_id res chain seq x y z
N MET A 1 -3.76 0.05 8.04
CA MET A 1 -2.31 0.19 7.71
C MET A 1 -2.14 1.15 6.55
N THR A 2 -0.96 1.74 6.38
CA THR A 2 -0.64 2.60 5.23
C THR A 2 0.52 2.02 4.45
N GLY A 3 0.56 2.27 3.14
CA GLY A 3 1.61 1.74 2.26
C GLY A 3 1.58 2.37 0.89
N VAL A 4 2.60 2.02 0.08
CA VAL A 4 2.76 2.51 -1.29
C VAL A 4 2.34 1.42 -2.27
N VAL A 5 1.62 1.79 -3.32
CA VAL A 5 1.28 0.89 -4.42
C VAL A 5 2.52 0.60 -5.25
N VAL A 6 2.90 -0.68 -5.33
CA VAL A 6 4.04 -1.14 -6.14
C VAL A 6 3.60 -1.65 -7.51
N SER A 7 2.40 -2.23 -7.61
CA SER A 7 1.89 -2.70 -8.89
C SER A 7 0.37 -2.68 -8.97
N ASN A 8 -0.13 -2.20 -10.11
CA ASN A 8 -1.53 -2.23 -10.50
C ASN A 8 -1.74 -3.04 -11.81
N LYS A 9 -1.01 -4.16 -11.99
CA LYS A 9 -1.12 -4.97 -13.21
C LYS A 9 -2.26 -6.00 -13.20
N MET A 10 -2.90 -6.23 -12.06
CA MET A 10 -3.96 -7.24 -11.91
C MET A 10 -5.32 -6.55 -11.78
N ASP A 11 -6.37 -7.17 -12.32
CA ASP A 11 -7.72 -6.64 -12.20
C ASP A 11 -8.23 -6.68 -10.75
N LYS A 12 -8.84 -5.58 -10.32
CA LYS A 12 -9.45 -5.37 -8.99
C LYS A 12 -8.50 -5.61 -7.82
N THR A 13 -7.19 -5.67 -8.08
CA THR A 13 -6.20 -6.14 -7.12
C THR A 13 -4.89 -5.41 -7.29
N ILE A 14 -4.49 -4.68 -6.25
CA ILE A 14 -3.22 -3.97 -6.24
C ILE A 14 -2.24 -4.63 -5.25
N VAL A 15 -0.94 -4.51 -5.56
CA VAL A 15 0.13 -4.96 -4.67
C VAL A 15 0.68 -3.77 -3.90
N VAL A 16 0.53 -3.80 -2.59
CA VAL A 16 0.92 -2.70 -1.69
C VAL A 16 2.11 -3.12 -0.86
N LYS A 17 3.14 -2.27 -0.81
CA LYS A 17 4.28 -2.43 0.08
C LYS A 17 4.03 -1.64 1.36
N VAL A 18 3.97 -2.35 2.48
CA VAL A 18 3.86 -1.77 3.81
C VAL A 18 5.21 -1.89 4.49
N GLU A 19 5.70 -0.77 5.01
CA GLU A 19 6.92 -0.71 5.79
C GLU A 19 6.58 -0.65 7.28
N ARG A 20 7.27 -1.47 8.09
CA ARG A 20 7.22 -1.40 9.55
C ARG A 20 8.61 -1.18 10.11
N ARG A 21 8.70 -0.40 11.18
CA ARG A 21 9.91 -0.22 11.97
C ARG A 21 9.74 -0.93 13.29
N PHE A 22 10.70 -1.75 13.68
CA PHE A 22 10.71 -2.38 15.01
C PHE A 22 12.14 -2.36 15.55
N ALA A 23 12.27 -2.33 16.88
CA ALA A 23 13.56 -2.48 17.53
C ALA A 23 13.95 -3.97 17.50
N HIS A 24 15.17 -4.28 17.06
CA HIS A 24 15.68 -5.64 17.17
C HIS A 24 15.68 -6.08 18.65
N PRO A 25 15.17 -7.27 19.00
CA PRO A 25 14.92 -7.64 20.40
C PRO A 25 16.17 -7.60 21.28
N VAL A 26 17.32 -8.05 20.77
CA VAL A 26 18.59 -8.06 21.50
C VAL A 26 19.30 -6.70 21.40
N PHE A 27 19.63 -6.25 20.19
CA PHE A 27 20.47 -5.07 19.98
C PHE A 27 19.77 -3.71 20.07
N LYS A 28 18.44 -3.67 20.20
CA LYS A 28 17.59 -2.46 20.23
C LYS A 28 17.74 -1.49 19.04
N LYS A 29 18.54 -1.84 18.03
CA LYS A 29 18.66 -1.10 16.76
C LYS A 29 17.31 -1.08 16.04
N VAL A 30 16.91 0.08 15.53
CA VAL A 30 15.68 0.21 14.73
C VAL A 30 15.91 -0.40 13.36
N VAL A 31 15.21 -1.49 13.07
CA VAL A 31 15.27 -2.21 11.79
C VAL A 31 13.99 -1.94 11.00
N LYS A 32 14.14 -1.73 9.69
CA LYS A 32 13.03 -1.59 8.74
C LYS A 32 12.72 -2.96 8.14
N THR A 33 11.46 -3.35 8.10
CA THR A 33 11.00 -4.56 7.39
C THR A 33 9.81 -4.23 6.53
N THR A 34 9.79 -4.83 5.35
CA THR A 34 8.78 -4.55 4.32
C THR A 34 8.02 -5.82 3.99
N LYS A 35 6.70 -5.74 3.89
CA LYS A 35 5.85 -6.84 3.45
C LYS A 35 4.91 -6.37 2.35
N LYS A 36 4.69 -7.24 1.36
CA LYS A 36 3.75 -7.00 0.26
C LYS A 36 2.39 -7.61 0.60
N TYR A 37 1.32 -6.89 0.29
CA TYR A 37 -0.06 -7.30 0.50
C TYR A 37 -0.87 -7.14 -0.79
N LYS A 38 -1.76 -8.11 -1.06
CA LYS A 38 -2.75 -8.02 -2.14
C LYS A 38 -4.01 -7.38 -1.59
N VAL A 39 -4.37 -6.24 -2.16
CA VAL A 39 -5.47 -5.39 -1.69
C VAL A 39 -6.56 -5.34 -2.73
N HIS A 40 -7.81 -5.38 -2.28
CA HIS A 40 -8.98 -5.18 -3.12
C HIS A 40 -9.20 -3.72 -3.40
N ASP A 41 -9.18 -3.39 -4.69
CA ASP A 41 -9.77 -2.20 -5.25
C ASP A 41 -10.93 -2.68 -6.14
N GLU A 42 -12.13 -2.11 -6.02
CA GLU A 42 -13.27 -2.49 -6.87
C GLU A 42 -13.30 -1.70 -8.17
N ASN A 43 -12.83 -0.45 -8.13
CA ASN A 43 -12.94 0.51 -9.23
C ASN A 43 -11.61 0.70 -9.99
N ASN A 44 -10.53 0.03 -9.57
CA ASN A 44 -9.18 0.15 -10.17
C ASN A 44 -8.68 1.60 -10.20
N GLU A 45 -9.00 2.38 -9.18
CA GLU A 45 -8.72 3.82 -9.11
C GLU A 45 -7.25 4.13 -8.78
N CYS A 46 -6.53 3.19 -8.14
CA CYS A 46 -5.17 3.41 -7.68
C CYS A 46 -4.14 3.29 -8.81
N VAL A 47 -3.15 4.18 -8.83
CA VAL A 47 -1.99 4.11 -9.73
C VAL A 47 -0.78 3.58 -8.96
N GLU A 48 0.20 3.02 -9.68
CA GLU A 48 1.52 2.72 -9.10
C GLU A 48 2.11 4.01 -8.51
N GLY A 49 2.73 3.95 -7.33
CA GLY A 49 3.28 5.13 -6.65
C GLY A 49 2.34 5.81 -5.64
N ASP A 50 1.03 5.55 -5.69
CA ASP A 50 0.07 6.17 -4.76
C ASP A 50 0.30 5.73 -3.31
N PHE A 51 0.09 6.68 -2.37
CA PHE A 51 0.09 6.40 -0.93
C PHE A 51 -1.33 6.16 -0.44
N ILE A 52 -1.58 4.96 0.08
CA ILE A 52 -2.93 4.50 0.37
C ILE A 52 -3.07 3.92 1.79
N ARG A 53 -4.31 3.94 2.28
CA ARG A 53 -4.71 3.32 3.54
C ARG A 53 -5.52 2.06 3.28
N ILE A 54 -5.13 0.97 3.94
CA ILE A 54 -5.69 -0.37 3.77
C ILE A 54 -6.30 -0.88 5.09
N GLN A 55 -7.39 -1.65 4.98
CA GLN A 55 -8.05 -2.34 6.08
C GLN A 55 -8.03 -3.85 5.87
N GLU A 56 -8.02 -4.60 6.97
CA GLU A 56 -8.36 -6.02 6.93
C GLU A 56 -9.84 -6.21 6.58
N THR A 57 -10.14 -7.28 5.87
CA THR A 57 -11.49 -7.67 5.48
C THR A 57 -11.62 -9.20 5.51
N ARG A 58 -12.83 -9.71 5.28
CA ARG A 58 -13.05 -11.14 5.06
C ARG A 58 -12.14 -11.64 3.91
N PRO A 59 -11.74 -12.92 3.89
CA PRO A 59 -10.96 -13.46 2.79
C PRO A 59 -11.74 -13.33 1.47
N LEU A 60 -11.21 -12.55 0.53
CA LEU A 60 -11.78 -12.40 -0.82
C LEU A 60 -11.15 -13.40 -1.80
N SER A 61 -9.95 -13.87 -1.47
CA SER A 61 -9.22 -14.91 -2.19
C SER A 61 -8.20 -15.55 -1.23
N LYS A 62 -7.34 -16.44 -1.74
CA LYS A 62 -6.28 -17.12 -0.97
C LYS A 62 -5.39 -16.15 -0.21
N GLU A 63 -4.95 -15.08 -0.88
CA GLU A 63 -4.00 -14.08 -0.34
C GLU A 63 -4.61 -12.69 -0.14
N LYS A 64 -5.81 -12.45 -0.70
CA LYS A 64 -6.48 -11.15 -0.71
C LYS A 64 -7.38 -11.03 0.51
N ARG A 65 -6.86 -10.37 1.55
CA ARG A 65 -7.51 -10.16 2.86
C ARG A 65 -7.57 -8.68 3.25
N TRP A 66 -7.25 -7.81 2.31
CA TRP A 66 -7.13 -6.38 2.53
C TRP A 66 -8.02 -5.65 1.53
N ARG A 67 -8.64 -4.55 1.95
CA ARG A 67 -9.39 -3.64 1.08
C ARG A 67 -8.79 -2.24 1.12
N LEU A 68 -8.94 -1.51 0.02
CA LEU A 68 -8.69 -0.08 -0.05
C LEU A 68 -9.74 0.65 0.80
N ILE A 69 -9.30 1.62 1.61
CA ILE A 69 -10.19 2.56 2.31
C ILE A 69 -10.07 3.94 1.67
N ASP A 70 -8.84 4.44 1.59
CA ASP A 70 -8.58 5.85 1.31
C ASP A 70 -7.27 6.01 0.55
N ILE A 71 -7.24 6.99 -0.35
CA ILE A 71 -6.06 7.38 -1.12
C ILE A 71 -5.55 8.68 -0.51
N VAL A 72 -4.48 8.56 0.28
CA VAL A 72 -3.94 9.67 1.07
C VAL A 72 -3.18 10.66 0.18
N THR A 73 -2.47 10.16 -0.83
CA THR A 73 -1.73 11.01 -1.77
C THR A 73 -1.70 10.34 -3.13
N LYS A 74 -2.18 11.06 -4.15
CA LYS A 74 -2.05 10.66 -5.55
C LYS A 74 -0.73 11.18 -6.10
N GLU A 75 0.01 10.33 -6.80
CA GLU A 75 1.30 10.72 -7.38
C GLU A 75 1.16 11.88 -8.38
N LYS A 76 0.04 11.92 -9.13
CA LYS A 76 -0.24 12.98 -10.12
C LYS A 76 -0.29 14.39 -9.53
N THR A 77 -0.78 14.55 -8.29
CA THR A 77 -0.91 15.86 -7.63
C THR A 77 0.45 16.45 -7.25
N LEU A 78 1.45 15.60 -6.99
CA LEU A 78 2.81 16.02 -6.62
C LEU A 78 3.65 16.50 -7.82
N ILE A 79 3.27 16.09 -9.03
CA ILE A 79 3.94 16.50 -10.27
C ILE A 79 3.44 17.88 -10.71
N SER A 80 2.15 18.19 -10.52
CA SER A 80 1.61 19.51 -10.86
C SER A 80 2.20 20.64 -10.02
N GLU A 81 2.48 20.42 -8.73
CA GLU A 81 3.07 21.42 -7.83
C GLU A 81 4.56 21.68 -8.06
N LYS A 82 5.25 20.86 -8.87
CA LYS A 82 6.69 21.01 -9.18
C LYS A 82 6.96 21.63 -10.54
N VAL A 83 5.92 21.84 -11.36
CA VAL A 83 6.04 22.33 -12.74
C VAL A 83 5.68 23.83 -12.84
N GLU A 84 5.08 24.40 -11.79
CA GLU A 84 5.07 25.84 -11.51
C GLU A 84 6.33 26.27 -10.74
#